data_AF-A0AAW4BND6-F1
#
_entry.id   AF-A0AAW4BND6-F1
#
_cell.length_a   1.000
_cell.length_b   1.000
_cell.length_c   1.000
_cell.angle_alpha   90.00
_cell.angle_beta   90.00
_cell.angle_gamma   90.00
#
_symmetry.space_group_name_H-M   'P 1'
#
loop_
_entity.id
_entity.type
_entity.pdbx_description
1 polymer ?
#
loop_
_entity_poly.entity_id
_entity_poly.type
_entity_poly.pdbx_seq_one_letter_code
_entity_poly.pdbx_strand_id
1 'polypeptide(L)'
;MFDFNDQMKNLEALNENIAIKQGCQKYPHSKIKVGAVLFKVDVSEWDDGSTSISIDEWIVRSIKRKRGTQTPIGKSCTGYEY
;
A
#
# COMPACT_ATOMS: atom_id res chain seq x y z
N MET A 1 29.04 -12.90 -15.06
CA MET A 1 27.59 -13.11 -15.28
C MET A 1 26.89 -12.46 -14.10
N PHE A 2 26.18 -11.35 -14.31
CA PHE A 2 25.50 -10.64 -13.22
C PHE A 2 24.18 -11.32 -12.92
N ASP A 3 23.98 -11.71 -11.66
CA ASP A 3 22.85 -12.52 -11.24
C ASP A 3 21.61 -11.63 -11.03
N PHE A 4 20.56 -11.87 -11.81
CA PHE A 4 19.35 -11.02 -11.85
C PHE A 4 18.65 -10.99 -10.47
N ASN A 5 18.79 -12.06 -9.71
CA ASN A 5 18.26 -12.18 -8.34
C ASN A 5 18.94 -11.22 -7.36
N ASP A 6 20.24 -10.97 -7.50
CA ASP A 6 20.97 -10.05 -6.61
C ASP A 6 20.58 -8.60 -6.89
N GLN A 7 20.35 -8.25 -8.16
CA GLN A 7 19.83 -6.93 -8.52
C GLN A 7 18.44 -6.68 -7.91
N MET A 8 17.59 -7.71 -7.88
CA MET A 8 16.26 -7.57 -7.29
C MET A 8 16.28 -7.39 -5.78
N LYS A 9 17.12 -8.15 -5.07
CA LYS A 9 17.30 -7.97 -3.62
C LYS A 9 17.81 -6.58 -3.26
N ASN A 10 18.78 -6.06 -4.02
CA ASN A 10 19.32 -4.72 -3.80
C ASN A 10 18.27 -3.63 -4.05
N LEU A 11 17.40 -3.82 -5.03
CA LEU A 11 16.33 -2.88 -5.36
C LEU A 11 15.22 -2.90 -4.30
N GLU A 12 14.89 -4.07 -3.74
CA GLU A 12 13.99 -4.17 -2.59
C GLU A 12 14.57 -3.44 -1.38
N ALA A 13 15.82 -3.71 -0.99
CA ALA A 13 16.46 -3.05 0.15
C ALA A 13 16.55 -1.52 0.00
N LEU A 14 16.76 -1.00 -1.21
CA LEU A 14 16.72 0.44 -1.49
C LEU A 14 15.33 1.04 -1.23
N ASN A 15 14.27 0.38 -1.70
CA ASN A 15 12.89 0.85 -1.50
C ASN A 15 12.51 0.85 -0.01
N GLU A 16 12.96 -0.13 0.76
CA GLU A 16 12.73 -0.17 2.21
C GLU A 16 13.38 1.02 2.93
N ASN A 17 14.63 1.33 2.58
CA ASN A 17 15.36 2.46 3.16
C ASN A 17 14.71 3.81 2.81
N ILE A 18 14.19 3.96 1.60
CA ILE A 18 13.45 5.18 1.18
C ILE A 18 12.17 5.33 1.99
N ALA A 19 11.40 4.25 2.15
CA ALA A 19 10.15 4.27 2.91
C ALA A 19 10.38 4.63 4.39
N ILE A 20 11.39 4.02 5.02
CA ILE A 20 11.78 4.34 6.41
C ILE A 20 12.17 5.81 6.55
N LYS A 21 12.99 6.34 5.63
CA LYS A 21 13.42 7.75 5.65
C LYS A 21 12.28 8.74 5.47
N GLN A 22 11.24 8.38 4.72
CA GLN A 22 10.07 9.22 4.49
C GLN A 22 9.01 9.08 5.60
N GLY A 23 9.22 8.21 6.59
CA GLY A 23 8.18 7.87 7.57
C GLY A 23 6.95 7.22 6.94
N CYS A 24 7.09 6.71 5.71
CA CYS A 24 6.02 6.08 4.96
C CYS A 24 6.04 4.57 5.18
N GLN A 25 4.86 3.95 5.15
CA GLN A 25 4.75 2.50 5.29
C GLN A 25 5.49 1.80 4.14
N LYS A 26 6.32 0.81 4.51
CA LYS A 26 7.24 0.02 3.68
C LYS A 26 6.65 -0.57 2.40
N TYR A 27 5.33 -0.76 2.34
CA TYR A 27 4.73 -1.43 1.20
C TYR A 27 4.87 -0.56 -0.06
N PRO A 28 5.48 -1.08 -1.13
CA PRO A 28 5.51 -0.35 -2.39
C PRO A 28 4.07 -0.08 -2.81
N HIS A 29 3.84 1.12 -3.35
CA HIS A 29 2.57 1.66 -3.83
C HIS A 29 1.78 0.71 -4.77
N SER A 30 2.37 -0.41 -5.18
CA SER A 30 1.86 -1.46 -6.07
C SER A 30 1.42 -2.78 -5.39
N LYS A 31 1.58 -2.97 -4.07
CA LYS A 31 1.29 -4.26 -3.39
C LYS A 31 -0.05 -4.35 -2.66
N ILE A 32 -0.84 -3.27 -2.55
CA ILE A 32 -2.20 -3.39 -2.01
C ILE A 32 -3.02 -4.21 -3.01
N LYS A 33 -3.47 -5.38 -2.58
CA LYS A 33 -4.30 -6.31 -3.36
C LYS A 33 -5.63 -6.53 -2.66
N VAL A 34 -6.63 -6.96 -3.43
CA VAL A 34 -7.89 -7.45 -2.84
C VAL A 34 -7.57 -8.59 -1.86
N GLY A 35 -8.15 -8.52 -0.66
CA GLY A 35 -7.87 -9.44 0.45
C GLY A 35 -6.72 -9.01 1.36
N ALA A 36 -6.01 -7.92 1.06
CA ALA A 36 -5.04 -7.36 2.00
C ALA A 36 -5.76 -6.80 3.24
N VAL A 37 -5.16 -7.01 4.41
CA VAL A 37 -5.58 -6.41 5.68
C VAL A 37 -4.67 -5.22 5.97
N LEU A 38 -5.27 -4.04 6.15
CA LEU A 38 -4.60 -2.80 6.45
C LEU A 38 -4.87 -2.44 7.91
N PHE A 39 -3.86 -1.90 8.57
CA PHE A 39 -3.97 -1.43 9.95
C PHE A 39 -3.60 0.05 9.99
N LYS A 40 -4.32 0.83 10.78
CA LYS A 40 -3.91 2.17 11.20
C LYS A 40 -3.87 2.19 12.71
N VAL A 41 -2.80 2.78 13.23
CA VAL A 41 -2.64 3.02 14.65
C VAL A 41 -2.73 4.52 14.85
N ASP A 42 -3.76 4.97 15.54
CA ASP A 42 -3.88 6.35 15.99
C ASP A 42 -3.56 6.40 17.48
N VAL A 43 -2.68 7.31 17.84
CA VAL A 43 -2.31 7.60 19.22
C VAL A 43 -2.74 9.02 19.51
N SER A 44 -3.50 9.22 20.57
CA SER A 44 -3.88 10.55 21.07
C SER A 44 -3.40 10.67 22.50
N GLU A 45 -2.61 11.71 22.76
CA GLU A 45 -2.20 12.12 24.09
C GLU A 45 -3.04 13.31 24.51
N TRP A 46 -3.56 13.26 25.73
CA TRP A 46 -4.41 14.30 26.31
C TRP A 46 -3.61 15.11 27.32
N ASP A 47 -4.02 16.36 27.57
CA ASP A 47 -3.31 17.29 28.46
C ASP A 47 -3.23 16.82 29.92
N ASP A 48 -4.07 15.85 30.32
CA ASP A 48 -4.04 15.19 31.63
C ASP A 48 -2.96 14.10 31.74
N GLY A 49 -2.18 13.89 30.68
CA GLY A 49 -1.15 12.86 30.59
C GLY A 49 -1.71 11.47 30.28
N SER A 50 -3.00 11.34 29.99
CA SER A 50 -3.58 10.09 29.51
C SER A 50 -3.30 9.88 28.02
N THR A 51 -3.13 8.62 27.62
CA THR A 51 -2.90 8.24 26.23
C THR A 51 -3.95 7.24 25.81
N SER A 52 -4.64 7.52 24.70
CA SER A 52 -5.53 6.57 24.04
C SER A 52 -4.89 6.07 22.75
N ILE A 53 -4.89 4.76 22.57
CA ILE A 53 -4.41 4.09 21.36
C ILE A 53 -5.60 3.39 20.71
N SER A 54 -5.91 3.75 19.47
CA SER A 54 -6.92 3.07 18.65
C SER A 54 -6.26 2.37 17.48
N ILE A 55 -6.64 1.10 17.29
CA ILE A 55 -6.16 0.27 16.17
C ILE A 55 -7.37 -0.01 15.29
N ASP A 56 -7.34 0.55 14.09
CA ASP A 56 -8.35 0.32 13.07
C ASP A 56 -7.86 -0.73 12.06
N GLU A 57 -8.74 -1.67 11.73
CA GLU A 57 -8.49 -2.72 10.75
C GLU A 57 -9.42 -2.55 9.54
N TRP A 58 -8.85 -2.59 8.33
CA TRP A 58 -9.62 -2.63 7.09
C TRP A 58 -9.20 -3.78 6.20
N ILE A 59 -10.21 -4.48 5.66
CA ILE A 59 -10.01 -5.50 4.65
C ILE A 59 -10.31 -4.90 3.27
N VAL A 60 -9.34 -4.95 2.37
CA VAL A 60 -9.50 -4.45 1.00
C VAL A 60 -10.45 -5.38 0.22
N ARG A 61 -11.72 -4.99 0.08
CA ARG A 61 -12.74 -5.78 -0.63
C ARG A 61 -12.63 -5.66 -2.15
N SER A 62 -12.28 -4.50 -2.66
CA SER A 62 -12.13 -4.25 -4.09
C SER A 62 -11.15 -3.11 -4.35
N ILE A 63 -10.46 -3.16 -5.50
CA ILE A 63 -9.60 -2.08 -5.97
C ILE A 63 -10.15 -1.63 -7.31
N LYS A 64 -10.58 -0.38 -7.39
CA LYS A 64 -11.08 0.19 -8.64
C LYS A 64 -9.92 0.28 -9.63
N ARG A 65 -10.08 -0.32 -10.81
CA ARG A 65 -9.12 -0.17 -11.89
C ARG A 65 -9.10 1.29 -12.37
N LYS A 66 -7.91 1.79 -12.71
CA LYS A 66 -7.77 3.13 -13.30
C LYS A 66 -8.58 3.21 -14.60
N ARG A 67 -9.34 4.29 -14.78
CA ARG A 67 -10.10 4.55 -16.02
C ARG A 67 -9.16 4.53 -17.22
N GLY A 68 -9.60 3.93 -18.33
CA GLY A 68 -8.80 3.77 -19.55
C GLY A 68 -7.83 2.59 -19.53
N THR A 69 -7.75 1.80 -18.45
CA THR A 69 -6.98 0.53 -18.47
C THR A 69 -7.71 -0.54 -19.27
N GLN A 70 -6.94 -1.46 -19.87
CA GLN A 70 -7.50 -2.56 -20.65
C GLN A 70 -8.13 -3.62 -19.71
N THR A 71 -9.37 -3.98 -19.98
CA THR A 71 -10.07 -5.10 -19.33
C THR A 71 -9.46 -6.44 -19.79
N PRO A 72 -9.70 -7.56 -19.07
CA PRO A 72 -9.19 -8.87 -19.49
C PRO A 72 -9.66 -9.31 -20.89
N ILE A 73 -10.75 -8.71 -21.39
CA ILE A 73 -11.35 -8.97 -22.71
C ILE A 73 -10.84 -7.96 -23.76
N GLY A 74 -9.81 -7.17 -23.45
CA GLY A 74 -9.19 -6.26 -24.40
C GLY A 74 -9.90 -4.91 -24.59
N LYS A 75 -11.05 -4.67 -23.96
CA LYS A 75 -11.80 -3.40 -24.05
C LYS A 75 -11.27 -2.35 -23.06
N SER A 76 -11.33 -1.08 -23.41
CA SER A 76 -10.98 0.00 -22.46
C SER A 76 -12.01 0.08 -21.33
N CYS A 77 -11.53 0.21 -20.10
CA CYS A 77 -12.38 0.37 -18.92
C CYS A 77 -12.90 1.82 -18.88
N THR A 78 -14.09 2.06 -19.42
CA THR A 78 -14.72 3.40 -19.52
C THR A 78 -15.17 3.98 -18.18
N GLY A 79 -15.16 3.16 -17.12
CA GLY A 79 -15.65 3.51 -15.79
C GLY A 79 -17.14 3.19 -15.64
N TYR A 80 -17.61 3.03 -14.41
CA TYR A 80 -19.03 3.05 -14.10
C TYR A 80 -19.41 4.48 -13.69
N GLU A 81 -20.39 5.05 -14.39
CA GLU A 81 -21.09 6.27 -13.98
C GLU A 81 -22.09 5.85 -12.90
N TYR A 82 -21.87 6.35 -11.68
CA TYR A 82 -22.85 6.35 -10.59
C TYR A 82 -22.91 7.77 -10.05
#